data_AF-A0A5B0NPW0-F1
#
_entry.id   AF-A0A5B0NPW0-F1
#
_cell.length_a   1.000
_cell.length_b   1.000
_cell.length_c   1.000
_cell.angle_alpha   90.00
_cell.angle_beta   90.00
_cell.angle_gamma   90.00
#
_symmetry.space_group_name_H-M   'P 1'
#
loop_
_entity.id
_entity.type
_entity.pdbx_description
1 polymer ?
#
loop_
_entity_poly.entity_id
_entity_poly.type
_entity_poly.pdbx_seq_one_letter_code
_entity_poly.pdbx_strand_id
1 'polypeptide(L)'
;MTPKQTDRCADSHKAADDKRNESTWKGCDDTGLMGCCCRHDAVVYLANIYKSGEQRHFPMAIIEALLSAVESNRKVGILYDIGCSLDKYINLRGLVPQYRDQIKFGTSVFHAYVHNWLCQLDYHPRFNQGWGLSDGEGLERMWSYLSPLVSPLRYATRNHRLAAISHRLKHHNHRSIQQLPYWLQRKFCQAVRRRRENQNLLDQLLNKRNRHRQGGGNFTIGFFKRQWAAQREFQSNHTTEEDTRRSKLLSIYKREASINLMRTRLRNPRDLLEDPGEIQELMDSIVEEANLLRQEKEEMGVANMPETTDTEEQKLRLLLWDAKSALFVQAVHINAERQPLINSHTMGSRLGTRGKEKIVKASQARRPAVQKLIDAYNQQFRQFKAKYPNEDDHPVTYDEFSTWPMDHRFWNDGLYYHSSEPWSIDPDVKTGINCVLMLSRTQEEFELIAQELARATGWAIDHYKLIKNKLLYIEIREFLLPLT
;
A
#
# COMPACT_ATOMS: atom_id res chain seq x y z
N MET A 1 2.59 29.69 -14.77
CA MET A 1 3.30 28.49 -14.26
C MET A 1 3.20 28.51 -12.75
N THR A 2 2.26 27.77 -12.17
CA THR A 2 2.19 27.56 -10.72
C THR A 2 3.36 26.68 -10.28
N PRO A 3 3.96 26.90 -9.10
CA PRO A 3 5.03 26.06 -8.61
C PRO A 3 4.56 24.62 -8.56
N LYS A 4 5.41 23.69 -9.02
CA LYS A 4 5.17 22.25 -9.01
C LYS A 4 5.20 21.80 -7.55
N GLN A 5 4.09 21.96 -6.82
CA GLN A 5 3.93 21.37 -5.50
C GLN A 5 3.89 19.86 -5.72
N THR A 6 5.01 19.20 -5.51
CA THR A 6 5.16 17.76 -5.73
C THR A 6 4.34 17.03 -4.67
N ASP A 7 3.46 16.14 -5.13
CA ASP A 7 2.69 15.27 -4.25
C ASP A 7 3.63 14.17 -3.75
N ARG A 8 4.04 14.25 -2.47
CA ARG A 8 4.97 13.28 -1.84
C ARG A 8 4.51 11.83 -2.02
N CYS A 9 3.20 11.59 -2.17
CA CYS A 9 2.60 10.28 -2.43
C CYS A 9 2.90 9.73 -3.83
N ALA A 10 3.11 10.59 -4.83
CA ALA A 10 3.48 10.16 -6.19
C ALA A 10 4.97 9.86 -6.31
N ASP A 11 5.83 10.65 -5.64
CA ASP A 11 7.30 10.52 -5.68
C ASP A 11 7.81 9.20 -5.07
N SER A 12 7.04 8.60 -4.16
CA SER A 12 7.38 7.32 -3.53
C SER A 12 7.13 6.09 -4.41
N HIS A 13 6.38 6.23 -5.53
CA HIS A 13 6.13 5.15 -6.48
C HIS A 13 7.12 5.18 -7.64
N LYS A 14 8.02 4.20 -7.70
CA LYS A 14 9.00 4.06 -8.81
C LYS A 14 8.38 3.86 -10.19
N ALA A 15 7.10 3.50 -10.28
CA ALA A 15 6.35 3.41 -11.54
C ALA A 15 5.81 4.78 -12.00
N ALA A 16 5.52 5.68 -11.06
CA ALA A 16 5.10 7.06 -11.33
C ALA A 16 6.29 8.02 -11.55
N ASP A 17 7.53 7.58 -11.26
CA ASP A 17 8.75 8.32 -11.60
C ASP A 17 8.97 8.23 -13.11
N ASP A 18 8.63 9.30 -13.83
CA ASP A 18 8.68 9.54 -15.29
C ASP A 18 10.06 9.29 -15.96
N LYS A 19 11.03 8.71 -15.24
CA LYS A 19 12.40 8.45 -15.70
C LYS A 19 12.53 7.27 -16.66
N ARG A 20 11.47 6.48 -16.89
CA ARG A 20 11.44 5.41 -17.91
C ARG A 20 10.85 5.93 -19.22
N ASN A 21 11.62 6.75 -19.93
CA ASN A 21 11.24 7.32 -21.23
C ASN A 21 11.81 6.50 -22.42
N GLU A 22 11.60 6.98 -23.65
CA GLU A 22 12.07 6.34 -24.91
C GLU A 22 13.54 5.88 -24.88
N SER A 23 14.41 6.52 -24.10
CA SER A 23 15.82 6.13 -23.97
C SER A 23 16.03 4.74 -23.35
N THR A 24 15.10 4.29 -22.50
CA THR A 24 15.14 2.96 -21.85
C THR A 24 14.64 1.84 -22.79
N TRP A 25 13.82 2.18 -23.80
CA TRP A 25 13.15 1.24 -24.69
C TRP A 25 13.44 1.52 -26.17
N LYS A 26 14.67 1.94 -26.48
CA LYS A 26 15.08 2.31 -27.83
C LYS A 26 14.73 1.19 -28.83
N GLY A 27 13.85 1.50 -29.80
CA GLY A 27 13.37 0.57 -30.82
C GLY A 27 12.00 -0.08 -30.57
N CYS A 28 11.32 0.24 -29.47
CA CYS A 28 9.93 -0.17 -29.22
C CYS A 28 8.97 1.03 -29.44
N ASP A 29 7.90 0.85 -30.22
CA ASP A 29 6.86 1.88 -30.38
C ASP A 29 5.97 2.02 -29.14
N ASP A 30 5.54 0.89 -28.57
CA ASP A 30 4.77 0.86 -27.33
C ASP A 30 5.71 0.56 -26.15
N THR A 31 5.77 1.47 -25.17
CA THR A 31 6.63 1.38 -23.97
C THR A 31 5.94 0.66 -22.81
N GLY A 32 4.63 0.45 -22.87
CA GLY A 32 3.87 -0.22 -21.82
C GLY A 32 2.38 -0.42 -22.13
N LEU A 33 1.63 -0.85 -21.10
CA LEU A 33 0.18 -0.99 -21.11
C LEU A 33 -0.39 -0.36 -19.84
N MET A 34 -1.37 0.51 -19.99
CA MET A 34 -2.26 0.92 -18.89
C MET A 34 -3.52 0.05 -18.96
N GLY A 35 -4.11 -0.31 -17.82
CA GLY A 35 -5.28 -1.16 -17.80
C GLY A 35 -6.24 -0.89 -16.66
N CYS A 36 -7.45 -1.44 -16.77
CA CYS A 36 -8.34 -1.65 -15.63
C CYS A 36 -8.94 -3.06 -15.66
N CYS A 37 -9.13 -3.60 -14.46
CA CYS A 37 -9.82 -4.86 -14.24
C CYS A 37 -10.93 -4.67 -13.21
N CYS A 38 -11.96 -5.51 -13.28
CA CYS A 38 -12.99 -5.54 -12.25
C CYS A 38 -12.48 -6.30 -11.01
N ARG A 39 -13.29 -6.30 -9.95
CA ARG A 39 -13.03 -7.01 -8.69
C ARG A 39 -12.75 -8.52 -8.86
N HIS A 40 -13.23 -9.12 -9.94
CA HIS A 40 -13.01 -10.53 -10.28
C HIS A 40 -11.68 -10.79 -11.00
N ASP A 41 -10.79 -9.79 -11.03
CA ASP A 41 -9.54 -9.77 -11.80
C ASP A 41 -9.74 -9.89 -13.32
N ALA A 42 -10.98 -9.73 -13.83
CA ALA A 42 -11.25 -9.76 -15.27
C ALA A 42 -10.97 -8.39 -15.90
N VAL A 43 -10.28 -8.40 -17.04
CA VAL A 43 -9.86 -7.18 -17.74
C VAL A 43 -11.05 -6.52 -18.39
N VAL A 44 -11.17 -5.19 -18.25
CA VAL A 44 -12.24 -4.41 -18.87
C VAL A 44 -11.68 -3.55 -20.00
N TYR A 45 -10.70 -2.69 -19.71
CA TYR A 45 -10.05 -1.83 -20.72
C TYR A 45 -8.53 -1.92 -20.63
N LEU A 46 -7.88 -1.74 -21.78
CA LEU A 46 -6.44 -1.55 -21.91
C LEU A 46 -6.14 -0.39 -22.85
N ALA A 47 -5.08 0.34 -22.56
CA ALA A 47 -4.51 1.37 -23.41
C ALA A 47 -3.01 1.10 -23.62
N ASN A 48 -2.55 1.26 -24.86
CA ASN A 48 -1.12 1.25 -25.14
C ASN A 48 -0.49 2.54 -24.65
N ILE A 49 0.64 2.42 -23.96
CA ILE A 49 1.50 3.56 -23.66
C ILE A 49 2.46 3.70 -24.85
N TYR A 50 2.24 4.73 -25.66
CA TYR A 50 3.01 4.99 -26.87
C TYR A 50 4.08 6.04 -26.57
N LYS A 51 5.37 5.67 -26.73
CA LYS A 51 6.54 6.57 -26.63
C LYS A 51 6.51 7.59 -25.48
N SER A 52 5.89 7.23 -24.37
CA SER A 52 5.67 8.08 -23.20
C SER A 52 5.83 7.27 -21.90
N GLY A 53 5.83 7.97 -20.77
CA GLY A 53 5.68 7.36 -19.44
C GLY A 53 4.20 7.09 -19.10
N GLU A 54 3.96 6.58 -17.89
CA GLU A 54 2.60 6.38 -17.34
C GLU A 54 1.94 7.72 -17.00
N GLN A 55 1.50 8.46 -18.02
CA GLN A 55 0.87 9.76 -17.84
C GLN A 55 -0.58 9.64 -17.34
N ARG A 56 -1.05 10.66 -16.60
CA ARG A 56 -2.39 10.71 -15.99
C ARG A 56 -3.55 10.67 -16.99
N HIS A 57 -3.32 10.96 -18.27
CA HIS A 57 -4.38 10.91 -19.28
C HIS A 57 -4.85 9.47 -19.59
N PHE A 58 -3.99 8.46 -19.41
CA PHE A 58 -4.38 7.06 -19.63
C PHE A 58 -5.42 6.57 -18.62
N PRO A 59 -5.20 6.67 -17.28
CA PRO A 59 -6.23 6.28 -16.32
C PRO A 59 -7.49 7.15 -16.47
N MET A 60 -7.36 8.45 -16.77
CA MET A 60 -8.54 9.30 -17.01
C MET A 60 -9.40 8.82 -18.19
N ALA A 61 -8.79 8.50 -19.33
CA ALA A 61 -9.51 7.99 -20.49
C ALA A 61 -10.21 6.65 -20.20
N ILE A 62 -9.55 5.76 -19.45
CA ILE A 62 -10.14 4.48 -19.04
C ILE A 62 -11.31 4.70 -18.06
N ILE A 63 -11.17 5.63 -17.12
CA ILE A 63 -12.22 5.97 -16.15
C ILE A 63 -13.44 6.54 -16.87
N GLU A 64 -13.26 7.46 -17.81
CA GLU A 64 -14.36 8.03 -18.59
C GLU A 64 -15.05 6.98 -19.48
N ALA A 65 -14.27 6.10 -20.12
CA ALA A 65 -14.80 4.98 -20.89
C ALA A 65 -15.60 4.00 -20.01
N LEU A 66 -15.12 3.71 -18.80
CA LEU A 66 -15.84 2.88 -17.84
C LEU A 66 -17.14 3.53 -17.38
N LEU A 67 -17.10 4.81 -17.01
CA LEU A 67 -18.25 5.53 -16.47
C LEU A 67 -19.36 5.76 -17.50
N SER A 68 -18.99 5.95 -18.77
CA SER A 68 -19.97 6.02 -19.87
C SER A 68 -20.64 4.67 -20.18
N ALA A 69 -20.04 3.55 -19.78
CA ALA A 69 -20.56 2.21 -20.02
C ALA A 69 -21.36 1.61 -18.85
N VAL A 70 -21.23 2.16 -17.63
CA VAL A 70 -22.00 1.73 -16.45
C VAL A 70 -23.28 2.56 -16.29
N GLU A 71 -24.20 2.10 -15.45
CA GLU A 71 -25.45 2.83 -15.23
C GLU A 71 -25.18 4.18 -14.54
N SER A 72 -25.88 5.24 -14.95
CA SER A 72 -25.60 6.63 -14.53
C SER A 72 -25.68 6.93 -13.04
N ASN A 73 -26.28 6.04 -12.24
CA ASN A 73 -26.38 6.18 -10.78
C ASN A 73 -25.53 5.14 -10.03
N ARG A 74 -24.75 4.33 -10.75
CA ARG A 74 -23.91 3.28 -10.17
C ARG A 74 -22.70 3.91 -9.50
N LYS A 75 -22.55 3.71 -8.19
CA LYS A 75 -21.30 4.05 -7.50
C LYS A 75 -20.17 3.12 -7.96
N VAL A 76 -19.01 3.69 -8.28
CA VAL A 76 -17.81 3.00 -8.75
C VAL A 76 -16.65 3.31 -7.82
N GLY A 77 -16.11 2.26 -7.20
CA GLY A 77 -14.87 2.32 -6.43
C GLY A 77 -13.66 2.01 -7.32
N ILE A 78 -12.68 2.90 -7.34
CA ILE A 78 -11.43 2.74 -8.10
C ILE A 78 -10.28 2.54 -7.11
N LEU A 79 -9.65 1.37 -7.16
CA LEU A 79 -8.39 1.11 -6.46
C LEU A 79 -7.23 1.36 -7.42
N TYR A 80 -6.36 2.29 -7.07
CA TYR A 80 -5.19 2.64 -7.86
C TYR A 80 -4.05 3.07 -6.94
N ASP A 81 -2.81 2.72 -7.30
CA ASP A 81 -1.63 2.92 -6.44
C ASP A 81 -1.40 4.38 -6.07
N ILE A 82 -1.76 5.30 -6.97
CA ILE A 82 -1.75 6.75 -6.74
C ILE A 82 -3.16 7.34 -6.79
N GLY A 83 -4.18 6.56 -6.38
CA GLY A 83 -5.58 6.96 -6.37
C GLY A 83 -5.83 8.27 -5.60
N CYS A 84 -5.11 8.49 -4.50
CA CYS A 84 -5.15 9.74 -3.73
C CYS A 84 -4.68 10.96 -4.54
N SER A 85 -3.63 10.81 -5.34
CA SER A 85 -3.07 11.88 -6.18
C SER A 85 -4.02 12.18 -7.33
N LEU A 86 -4.61 11.13 -7.91
CA LEU A 86 -5.57 11.24 -9.00
C LEU A 86 -6.87 11.90 -8.54
N ASP A 87 -7.41 11.54 -7.37
CA ASP A 87 -8.61 12.18 -6.81
C ASP A 87 -8.39 13.68 -6.58
N LYS A 88 -7.29 14.04 -5.91
CA LYS A 88 -6.90 15.46 -5.73
C LYS A 88 -6.78 16.18 -7.07
N TYR A 89 -6.14 15.57 -8.06
CA TYR A 89 -5.98 16.15 -9.39
C TYR A 89 -7.32 16.37 -10.11
N ILE A 90 -8.23 15.40 -10.05
CA ILE A 90 -9.59 15.52 -10.61
C ILE A 90 -10.33 16.69 -9.97
N ASN A 91 -10.29 16.79 -8.64
CA ASN A 91 -10.94 17.87 -7.89
C ASN A 91 -10.35 19.25 -8.25
N LEU A 92 -9.01 19.37 -8.24
CA LEU A 92 -8.31 20.62 -8.53
C LEU A 92 -8.54 21.13 -9.97
N ARG A 93 -8.77 20.22 -10.91
CA ARG A 93 -8.91 20.55 -12.34
C ARG A 93 -10.36 20.53 -12.81
N GLY A 94 -11.32 20.21 -11.93
CA GLY A 94 -12.74 20.11 -12.27
C GLY A 94 -13.01 19.07 -13.37
N LEU A 95 -12.29 17.94 -13.35
CA LEU A 95 -12.43 16.90 -14.37
C LEU A 95 -13.63 16.00 -14.07
N VAL A 96 -14.28 15.49 -15.12
CA VAL A 96 -15.44 14.58 -15.05
C VAL A 96 -16.51 14.98 -14.02
N PRO A 97 -16.94 16.27 -13.97
CA PRO A 97 -17.86 16.76 -12.93
C PRO A 97 -19.18 15.99 -12.90
N GLN A 98 -19.68 15.54 -14.05
CA GLN A 98 -20.91 14.76 -14.18
C GLN A 98 -20.84 13.38 -13.51
N TYR A 99 -19.63 12.84 -13.33
CA TYR A 99 -19.42 11.53 -12.71
C TYR A 99 -18.85 11.62 -11.29
N ARG A 100 -18.58 12.83 -10.79
CA ARG A 100 -17.82 13.02 -9.55
C ARG A 100 -18.47 12.34 -8.35
N ASP A 101 -19.79 12.41 -8.24
CA ASP A 101 -20.55 11.77 -7.15
C ASP A 101 -20.58 10.26 -7.27
N GLN A 102 -20.32 9.70 -8.45
CA GLN A 102 -20.33 8.26 -8.69
C GLN A 102 -19.01 7.62 -8.27
N ILE A 103 -17.90 8.37 -8.27
CA ILE A 103 -16.56 7.83 -8.11
C ILE A 103 -16.08 7.94 -6.65
N LYS A 104 -15.49 6.86 -6.16
CA LYS A 104 -14.69 6.85 -4.93
C LYS A 104 -13.30 6.28 -5.24
N PHE A 105 -12.25 6.96 -4.80
CA PHE A 105 -10.89 6.46 -4.91
C PHE A 105 -10.42 5.78 -3.63
N GLY A 106 -9.59 4.75 -3.80
CA GLY A 106 -8.82 4.13 -2.74
C GLY A 106 -7.46 3.70 -3.28
N THR A 107 -6.55 3.39 -2.38
CA THR A 107 -5.23 2.88 -2.76
C THR A 107 -5.20 1.36 -2.63
N SER A 108 -4.61 0.68 -3.61
CA SER A 108 -4.35 -0.76 -3.53
C SER A 108 -3.68 -1.10 -2.19
N VAL A 109 -4.13 -2.15 -1.49
CA VAL A 109 -3.78 -2.40 -0.08
C VAL A 109 -2.27 -2.54 0.10
N PHE A 110 -1.55 -3.14 -0.85
CA PHE A 110 -0.09 -3.26 -0.75
C PHE A 110 0.61 -1.91 -0.96
N HIS A 111 0.08 -1.08 -1.85
CA HIS A 111 0.65 0.21 -2.19
C HIS A 111 0.28 1.30 -1.18
N ALA A 112 -0.84 1.17 -0.48
CA ALA A 112 -1.36 2.15 0.46
C ALA A 112 -0.36 2.49 1.57
N TYR A 113 0.44 1.51 1.97
CA TYR A 113 1.44 1.63 3.02
C TYR A 113 2.70 2.41 2.62
N VAL A 114 2.92 2.63 1.32
CA VAL A 114 3.96 3.53 0.82
C VAL A 114 3.53 5.00 0.97
N HIS A 115 2.23 5.25 1.17
CA HIS A 115 1.72 6.59 1.41
C HIS A 115 1.87 7.01 2.87
N ASN A 116 1.90 8.32 3.09
CA ASN A 116 1.82 8.87 4.44
C ASN A 116 0.52 8.43 5.13
N TRP A 117 0.53 8.48 6.46
CA TRP A 117 -0.56 7.95 7.27
C TRP A 117 -1.88 8.70 7.07
N LEU A 118 -1.86 10.02 6.85
CA LEU A 118 -3.06 10.79 6.49
C LEU A 118 -3.71 10.25 5.21
N CYS A 119 -2.91 9.98 4.18
CA CYS A 119 -3.38 9.35 2.97
C CYS A 119 -3.92 7.94 3.22
N GLN A 120 -3.30 7.16 4.11
CA GLN A 120 -3.83 5.86 4.50
C GLN A 120 -5.20 6.00 5.18
N LEU A 121 -5.38 6.95 6.09
CA LEU A 121 -6.69 7.17 6.72
C LEU A 121 -7.80 7.41 5.70
N ASP A 122 -7.54 8.20 4.68
CA ASP A 122 -8.56 8.61 3.71
C ASP A 122 -8.76 7.62 2.56
N TYR A 123 -7.70 6.92 2.14
CA TYR A 123 -7.70 6.10 0.93
C TYR A 123 -7.46 4.60 1.18
N HIS A 124 -7.04 4.18 2.38
CA HIS A 124 -6.77 2.76 2.65
C HIS A 124 -8.07 1.95 2.72
N PRO A 125 -8.24 0.87 1.92
CA PRO A 125 -9.49 0.11 1.86
C PRO A 125 -9.90 -0.56 3.17
N ARG A 126 -8.94 -0.82 4.07
CA ARG A 126 -9.23 -1.42 5.39
C ARG A 126 -9.74 -0.44 6.44
N PHE A 127 -9.52 0.85 6.22
CA PHE A 127 -9.97 1.91 7.13
C PHE A 127 -11.26 2.57 6.64
N ASN A 128 -11.57 2.42 5.36
CA ASN A 128 -12.67 3.10 4.69
C ASN A 128 -13.79 2.16 4.26
N GLN A 129 -15.03 2.65 4.34
CA GLN A 129 -16.25 1.96 3.93
C GLN A 129 -16.34 1.72 2.41
N GLY A 130 -16.98 0.61 2.00
CA GLY A 130 -17.35 0.33 0.61
C GLY A 130 -16.39 -0.53 -0.20
N TRP A 131 -15.32 -1.05 0.41
CA TRP A 131 -14.32 -1.88 -0.28
C TRP A 131 -14.43 -3.37 0.06
N GLY A 132 -15.09 -3.71 1.17
CA GLY A 132 -15.03 -5.06 1.74
C GLY A 132 -13.59 -5.49 2.00
N LEU A 133 -13.24 -6.69 1.54
CA LEU A 133 -11.90 -7.23 1.56
C LEU A 133 -11.13 -7.15 0.22
N SER A 134 -11.50 -6.26 -0.71
CA SER A 134 -10.72 -6.02 -1.93
C SER A 134 -9.28 -5.58 -1.65
N ASP A 135 -8.33 -6.10 -2.44
CA ASP A 135 -6.90 -5.77 -2.34
C ASP A 135 -6.42 -4.75 -3.39
N GLY A 136 -7.08 -4.66 -4.55
CA GLY A 136 -6.68 -3.75 -5.64
C GLY A 136 -5.61 -4.33 -6.57
N GLU A 137 -5.18 -5.57 -6.36
CA GLU A 137 -4.00 -6.16 -7.03
C GLU A 137 -4.34 -6.96 -8.31
N GLY A 138 -5.53 -6.73 -8.89
CA GLY A 138 -5.99 -7.52 -10.04
C GLY A 138 -5.15 -7.30 -11.29
N LEU A 139 -4.67 -6.08 -11.51
CA LEU A 139 -3.79 -5.76 -12.62
C LEU A 139 -2.42 -6.45 -12.48
N GLU A 140 -1.84 -6.47 -11.29
CA GLU A 140 -0.56 -7.17 -11.06
C GLU A 140 -0.66 -8.68 -11.33
N ARG A 141 -1.78 -9.30 -10.92
CA ARG A 141 -2.08 -10.70 -11.27
C ARG A 141 -2.18 -10.90 -12.77
N MET A 142 -2.84 -9.97 -13.47
CA MET A 142 -2.98 -10.00 -14.93
C MET A 142 -1.63 -9.77 -15.65
N TRP A 143 -0.81 -8.83 -15.20
CA TRP A 143 0.53 -8.58 -15.74
C TRP A 143 1.42 -9.81 -15.63
N SER A 144 1.36 -10.49 -14.48
CA SER A 144 2.04 -11.78 -14.29
C SER A 144 1.58 -12.82 -15.32
N TYR A 145 0.27 -12.91 -15.58
CA TYR A 145 -0.30 -13.82 -16.58
C TYR A 145 0.11 -13.50 -18.03
N LEU A 146 0.28 -12.22 -18.35
CA LEU A 146 0.73 -11.73 -19.66
C LEU A 146 2.26 -11.77 -19.85
N SER A 147 3.03 -11.91 -18.77
CA SER A 147 4.50 -11.89 -18.82
C SER A 147 5.15 -12.81 -19.87
N PRO A 148 4.62 -14.01 -20.20
CA PRO A 148 5.21 -14.84 -21.26
C PRO A 148 5.11 -14.22 -22.66
N LEU A 149 4.20 -13.27 -22.87
CA LEU A 149 4.07 -12.55 -24.14
C LEU A 149 5.12 -11.44 -24.32
N VAL A 150 5.82 -11.03 -23.26
CA VAL A 150 6.77 -9.91 -23.33
C VAL A 150 7.92 -10.19 -24.32
N SER A 151 8.52 -11.38 -24.26
CA SER A 151 9.65 -11.70 -25.15
C SER A 151 9.22 -11.88 -26.61
N PRO A 152 8.16 -12.65 -26.93
CA PRO A 152 7.73 -12.83 -28.31
C PRO A 152 7.16 -11.56 -28.95
N LEU A 153 6.49 -10.71 -28.17
CA LEU A 153 5.84 -9.50 -28.71
C LEU A 153 6.76 -8.28 -28.80
N ARG A 154 7.99 -8.36 -28.28
CA ARG A 154 8.95 -7.24 -28.29
C ARG A 154 9.25 -6.72 -29.69
N TYR A 155 9.32 -7.62 -30.68
CA TYR A 155 9.63 -7.29 -32.08
C TYR A 155 8.45 -7.60 -33.01
N ALA A 156 7.26 -7.84 -32.46
CA ALA A 156 6.08 -8.10 -33.25
C ALA A 156 5.52 -6.79 -33.82
N THR A 157 4.96 -6.86 -35.03
CA THR A 157 4.20 -5.72 -35.59
C THR A 157 3.03 -5.37 -34.67
N ARG A 158 2.58 -4.11 -34.71
CA ARG A 158 1.43 -3.62 -33.94
C ARG A 158 0.20 -4.55 -33.96
N ASN A 159 -0.21 -5.02 -35.13
CA ASN A 159 -1.41 -5.87 -35.27
C ASN A 159 -1.23 -7.24 -34.60
N HIS A 160 -0.08 -7.89 -34.79
CA HIS A 160 0.24 -9.14 -34.12
C HIS A 160 0.27 -8.99 -32.59
N ARG A 161 0.85 -7.89 -32.08
CA ARG A 161 0.87 -7.57 -30.64
C ARG A 161 -0.55 -7.41 -30.09
N LEU A 162 -1.38 -6.57 -30.74
CA LEU A 162 -2.76 -6.32 -30.32
C LEU A 162 -3.60 -7.60 -30.36
N ALA A 163 -3.49 -8.38 -31.43
CA ALA A 163 -4.23 -9.64 -31.58
C ALA A 163 -3.80 -10.67 -30.52
N ALA A 164 -2.50 -10.82 -30.26
CA ALA A 164 -1.99 -11.76 -29.27
C ALA A 164 -2.44 -11.40 -27.84
N ILE A 165 -2.33 -10.12 -27.47
CA ILE A 165 -2.79 -9.62 -26.16
C ILE A 165 -4.31 -9.82 -26.03
N SER A 166 -5.07 -9.38 -27.04
CA SER A 166 -6.54 -9.50 -27.05
C SER A 166 -6.99 -10.97 -26.93
N HIS A 167 -6.41 -11.87 -27.72
CA HIS A 167 -6.73 -13.29 -27.67
C HIS A 167 -6.40 -13.91 -26.30
N ARG A 168 -5.23 -13.59 -25.76
CA ARG A 168 -4.79 -14.09 -24.45
C ARG A 168 -5.71 -13.61 -23.32
N LEU A 169 -6.15 -12.35 -23.38
CA LEU A 169 -7.06 -11.77 -22.39
C LEU A 169 -8.50 -12.23 -22.53
N LYS A 170 -8.97 -12.46 -23.76
CA LYS A 170 -10.26 -13.09 -24.02
C LYS A 170 -10.31 -14.47 -23.36
N HIS A 171 -9.26 -15.27 -23.53
CA HIS A 171 -9.15 -16.57 -22.87
C HIS A 171 -9.06 -16.43 -21.34
N HIS A 172 -8.27 -15.48 -20.82
CA HIS A 172 -8.20 -15.18 -19.40
C HIS A 172 -9.57 -14.90 -18.79
N ASN A 173 -10.29 -13.94 -19.35
CA ASN A 173 -11.61 -13.53 -18.87
C ASN A 173 -12.64 -14.68 -18.99
N HIS A 174 -12.61 -15.43 -20.09
CA HIS A 174 -13.49 -16.58 -20.26
C HIS A 174 -13.27 -17.64 -19.17
N ARG A 175 -12.01 -17.97 -18.88
CA ARG A 175 -11.66 -18.88 -17.79
C ARG A 175 -12.09 -18.31 -16.43
N SER A 176 -11.90 -17.02 -16.18
CA SER A 176 -12.31 -16.39 -14.91
C SER A 176 -13.82 -16.47 -14.70
N ILE A 177 -14.62 -16.27 -15.75
CA ILE A 177 -16.08 -16.41 -15.70
C ILE A 177 -16.47 -17.86 -15.38
N GLN A 178 -15.85 -18.85 -16.03
CA GLN A 178 -16.09 -20.27 -15.74
C GLN A 178 -15.70 -20.66 -14.30
N GLN A 179 -14.67 -20.01 -13.75
CA GLN A 179 -14.18 -20.28 -12.40
C GLN A 179 -14.84 -19.40 -11.32
N LEU A 180 -15.84 -18.58 -11.68
CA LEU A 180 -16.47 -17.63 -10.77
C LEU A 180 -17.06 -18.28 -9.51
N PRO A 181 -17.73 -19.46 -9.56
CA PRO A 181 -18.21 -20.14 -8.35
C PRO A 181 -17.07 -20.51 -7.37
N TYR A 182 -15.96 -21.02 -7.89
CA TYR A 182 -14.78 -21.35 -7.08
C TYR A 182 -14.12 -20.09 -6.50
N TRP A 183 -14.08 -19.01 -7.29
CA TRP A 183 -13.58 -17.72 -6.83
C TRP A 183 -14.42 -17.17 -5.66
N LEU A 184 -15.75 -17.20 -5.79
CA LEU A 184 -16.69 -16.76 -4.75
C LEU A 184 -16.56 -17.62 -3.49
N GLN A 185 -16.54 -18.95 -3.63
CA GLN A 185 -16.35 -19.87 -2.51
C GLN A 185 -15.05 -19.57 -1.76
N ARG A 186 -13.94 -19.37 -2.49
CA ARG A 186 -12.65 -19.05 -1.89
C ARG A 186 -12.67 -17.73 -1.14
N LYS A 187 -13.26 -16.68 -1.73
CA LYS A 187 -13.39 -15.36 -1.07
C LYS A 187 -14.26 -15.46 0.18
N PHE A 188 -15.33 -16.24 0.14
CA PHE A 188 -16.18 -16.49 1.30
C PHE A 188 -15.42 -17.20 2.42
N CYS A 189 -14.69 -18.27 2.12
CA CYS A 189 -13.86 -18.98 3.11
C CYS A 189 -12.79 -18.07 3.72
N GLN A 190 -12.15 -17.21 2.92
CA GLN A 190 -11.19 -16.22 3.41
C GLN A 190 -11.86 -15.20 4.35
N ALA A 191 -13.04 -14.70 4.00
CA ALA A 191 -13.82 -13.79 4.85
C ALA A 191 -14.22 -14.46 6.18
N VAL A 192 -14.70 -15.71 6.15
CA VAL A 192 -15.04 -16.48 7.36
C VAL A 192 -13.83 -16.66 8.27
N ARG A 193 -12.68 -17.06 7.70
CA ARG A 193 -11.43 -17.21 8.46
C ARG A 193 -11.04 -15.88 9.12
N ARG A 194 -11.02 -14.79 8.35
CA ARG A 194 -10.66 -13.46 8.84
C ARG A 194 -11.61 -12.97 9.94
N ARG A 195 -12.92 -13.23 9.81
CA ARG A 195 -13.91 -12.94 10.85
C ARG A 195 -13.59 -13.69 12.13
N ARG A 196 -13.35 -15.00 12.06
CA ARG A 196 -13.03 -15.82 13.24
C ARG A 196 -11.76 -15.35 13.95
N GLU A 197 -10.69 -15.11 13.20
CA GLU A 197 -9.42 -14.63 13.75
C GLU A 197 -9.59 -13.30 14.49
N ASN A 198 -10.27 -12.32 13.87
CA ASN A 198 -10.49 -11.01 14.49
C ASN A 198 -11.52 -11.05 15.63
N GLN A 199 -12.53 -11.91 15.54
CA GLN A 199 -13.51 -12.08 16.61
C GLN A 199 -12.85 -12.67 17.85
N ASN A 200 -12.04 -13.73 17.70
CA ASN A 200 -11.31 -14.33 18.81
C ASN A 200 -10.39 -13.32 19.51
N LEU A 201 -9.67 -12.51 18.71
CA LEU A 201 -8.78 -11.49 19.24
C LEU A 201 -9.57 -10.39 19.97
N LEU A 202 -10.70 -9.95 19.39
CA LEU A 202 -11.58 -8.98 20.02
C LEU A 202 -12.18 -9.52 21.33
N ASP A 203 -12.65 -10.76 21.36
CA ASP A 203 -13.24 -11.37 22.55
C ASP A 203 -12.21 -11.47 23.71
N GLN A 204 -10.94 -11.77 23.39
CA GLN A 204 -9.85 -11.70 24.37
C GLN A 204 -9.68 -10.30 24.93
N LEU A 205 -9.72 -9.27 24.07
CA LEU A 205 -9.61 -7.87 24.50
C LEU A 205 -10.82 -7.43 25.31
N LEU A 206 -12.04 -7.83 24.95
CA LEU A 206 -13.27 -7.53 25.69
C LEU A 206 -13.31 -8.17 27.09
N ASN A 207 -12.48 -9.19 27.34
CA ASN A 207 -12.30 -9.77 28.68
C ASN A 207 -11.20 -9.10 29.50
N LYS A 208 -10.37 -8.22 28.89
CA LYS A 208 -9.35 -7.45 29.60
C LYS A 208 -9.95 -6.20 30.25
N ARG A 209 -9.45 -5.87 31.44
CA ARG A 209 -9.82 -4.66 32.17
C ARG A 209 -9.32 -3.42 31.41
N ASN A 210 -10.22 -2.47 31.15
CA ASN A 210 -9.88 -1.21 30.52
C ASN A 210 -9.24 -0.27 31.56
N ARG A 211 -7.96 0.07 31.36
CA ARG A 211 -7.19 0.96 32.24
C ARG A 211 -7.54 2.44 32.03
N HIS A 212 -8.18 2.79 30.92
CA HIS A 212 -8.49 4.17 30.50
C HIS A 212 -9.90 4.62 30.87
N ARG A 213 -10.67 3.79 31.58
CA ARG A 213 -12.05 4.12 32.00
C ARG A 213 -12.10 4.43 33.49
N GLN A 214 -12.39 5.70 33.82
CA GLN A 214 -12.69 6.11 35.19
C GLN A 214 -13.99 5.42 35.64
N GLY A 215 -13.90 4.54 36.64
CA GLY A 215 -15.01 3.69 37.12
C GLY A 215 -14.82 2.18 36.92
N GLY A 216 -13.75 1.75 36.24
CA GLY A 216 -13.46 0.34 36.02
C GLY A 216 -14.39 -0.33 34.98
N GLY A 217 -14.13 -1.62 34.72
CA GLY A 217 -14.80 -2.42 33.70
C GLY A 217 -13.87 -2.83 32.54
N ASN A 218 -14.36 -3.74 31.71
CA ASN A 218 -13.57 -4.27 30.60
C ASN A 218 -13.63 -3.37 29.36
N PHE A 219 -12.78 -3.65 28.37
CA PHE A 219 -12.88 -2.99 27.06
C PHE A 219 -14.25 -3.26 26.42
N THR A 220 -14.69 -2.31 25.60
CA THR A 220 -15.96 -2.42 24.87
C THR A 220 -15.76 -2.03 23.42
N ILE A 221 -16.57 -2.60 22.52
CA ILE A 221 -16.57 -2.22 21.09
C ILE A 221 -16.82 -0.71 20.94
N GLY A 222 -17.72 -0.14 21.74
CA GLY A 222 -18.01 1.29 21.73
C GLY A 222 -16.81 2.15 22.13
N PHE A 223 -15.96 1.68 23.05
CA PHE A 223 -14.71 2.36 23.40
C PHE A 223 -13.75 2.38 22.20
N PHE A 224 -13.49 1.24 21.56
CA PHE A 224 -12.60 1.20 20.39
C PHE A 224 -13.10 2.08 19.23
N LYS A 225 -14.43 2.10 18.97
CA LYS A 225 -15.00 3.00 17.96
C LYS A 225 -14.79 4.48 18.27
N ARG A 226 -14.93 4.89 19.54
CA ARG A 226 -14.65 6.27 19.96
C ARG A 226 -13.17 6.62 19.83
N GLN A 227 -12.30 5.70 20.22
CA GLN A 227 -10.85 5.86 20.09
C GLN A 227 -10.43 5.99 18.61
N TRP A 228 -11.04 5.23 17.72
CA TRP A 228 -10.86 5.40 16.28
C TRP A 228 -11.36 6.76 15.76
N ALA A 229 -12.53 7.22 16.22
CA ALA A 229 -13.06 8.53 15.84
C ALA A 229 -12.13 9.66 16.33
N ALA A 230 -11.68 9.60 17.58
CA ALA A 230 -10.73 10.54 18.15
C ALA A 230 -9.40 10.55 17.38
N GLN A 231 -8.90 9.38 16.97
CA GLN A 231 -7.71 9.27 16.13
C GLN A 231 -7.88 9.98 14.78
N ARG A 232 -9.05 9.85 14.14
CA ARG A 232 -9.35 10.53 12.87
C ARG A 232 -9.49 12.04 13.03
N GLU A 233 -10.18 12.48 14.08
CA GLU A 233 -10.40 13.90 14.38
C GLU A 233 -9.09 14.61 14.75
N PHE A 234 -8.27 13.97 15.58
CA PHE A 234 -6.94 14.47 15.91
C PHE A 234 -6.12 14.73 14.63
N GLN A 235 -6.24 13.83 13.64
CA GLN A 235 -5.49 13.92 12.40
C GLN A 235 -6.09 14.89 11.37
N SER A 236 -7.41 15.07 11.33
CA SER A 236 -8.01 16.12 10.50
C SER A 236 -7.59 17.51 10.94
N ASN A 237 -7.20 17.67 12.21
CA ASN A 237 -6.73 18.92 12.78
C ASN A 237 -5.22 19.15 12.56
N HIS A 238 -4.46 18.13 12.17
CA HIS A 238 -3.03 18.26 11.86
C HIS A 238 -2.85 18.77 10.42
N THR A 239 -2.13 19.86 10.24
CA THR A 239 -1.95 20.50 8.93
C THR A 239 -0.71 19.97 8.21
N THR A 240 -0.69 20.09 6.87
CA THR A 240 0.49 19.78 6.05
C THR A 240 1.73 20.57 6.47
N GLU A 241 1.53 21.70 7.15
CA GLU A 241 2.59 22.54 7.72
C GLU A 241 3.26 21.87 8.93
N GLU A 242 2.51 21.21 9.80
CA GLU A 242 3.06 20.45 10.93
C GLU A 242 3.87 19.24 10.47
N ASP A 243 3.39 18.52 9.46
CA ASP A 243 4.14 17.41 8.84
C ASP A 243 5.44 17.90 8.20
N THR A 244 5.41 19.09 7.58
CA THR A 244 6.61 19.73 7.03
C THR A 244 7.58 20.14 8.14
N ARG A 245 7.07 20.70 9.24
CA ARG A 245 7.86 21.06 10.43
C ARG A 245 8.55 19.82 11.02
N ARG A 246 7.82 18.71 11.18
CA ARG A 246 8.37 17.43 11.69
C ARG A 246 9.41 16.82 10.77
N SER A 247 9.18 16.88 9.45
CA SER A 247 10.17 16.42 8.46
C SER A 247 11.49 17.19 8.58
N LYS A 248 11.41 18.51 8.80
CA LYS A 248 12.59 19.37 9.06
C LYS A 248 13.26 19.03 10.40
N LEU A 249 12.48 18.85 11.48
CA LEU A 249 13.01 18.43 12.79
C LEU A 249 13.76 17.09 12.72
N LEU A 250 13.22 16.11 11.99
CA LEU A 250 13.88 14.83 11.73
C LEU A 250 15.24 15.00 11.04
N SER A 251 15.30 15.86 10.03
CA SER A 251 16.56 16.16 9.32
C SER A 251 17.59 16.76 10.28
N ILE A 252 17.18 17.71 11.11
CA ILE A 252 18.02 18.34 12.13
C ILE A 252 18.54 17.29 13.13
N TYR A 253 17.67 16.44 13.67
CA TYR A 253 18.09 15.43 14.67
C TYR A 253 19.02 14.37 14.08
N LYS A 254 18.80 13.95 12.83
CA LYS A 254 19.71 13.03 12.14
C LYS A 254 21.09 13.66 11.90
N ARG A 255 21.13 14.92 11.44
CA ARG A 255 22.39 15.65 11.26
C ARG A 255 23.11 15.85 12.58
N GLU A 256 22.40 16.18 13.66
CA GLU A 256 22.97 16.29 15.01
C GLU A 256 23.57 14.96 15.50
N ALA A 257 22.87 13.83 15.31
CA ALA A 257 23.38 12.52 15.66
C ALA A 257 24.65 12.16 14.85
N SER A 258 24.67 12.49 13.56
CA SER A 258 25.85 12.31 12.70
C SER A 258 27.02 13.17 13.16
N ILE A 259 26.81 14.45 13.47
CA ILE A 259 27.84 15.35 14.00
C ILE A 259 28.39 14.82 15.33
N ASN A 260 27.53 14.37 16.24
CA ASN A 260 27.96 13.81 17.52
C ASN A 260 28.74 12.50 17.36
N LEU A 261 28.35 11.65 16.40
CA LEU A 261 29.11 10.45 16.05
C LEU A 261 30.50 10.81 15.50
N MET A 262 30.58 11.79 14.59
CA MET A 262 31.86 12.26 14.03
C MET A 262 32.75 12.86 15.12
N ARG A 263 32.22 13.71 16.01
CA ARG A 263 32.93 14.24 17.18
C ARG A 263 33.44 13.13 18.11
N THR A 264 32.66 12.07 18.32
CA THR A 264 33.06 10.95 19.17
C THR A 264 34.17 10.12 18.54
N ARG A 265 34.12 9.91 17.21
CA ARG A 265 35.18 9.22 16.46
C ARG A 265 36.48 10.01 16.46
N LEU A 266 36.42 11.34 16.36
CA LEU A 266 37.59 12.23 16.43
C LEU A 266 38.25 12.26 17.81
N ARG A 267 37.53 11.91 18.89
CA ARG A 267 38.13 11.79 20.25
C ARG A 267 39.07 10.60 20.41
N ASN A 268 38.93 9.56 19.58
CA ASN A 268 39.80 8.38 19.57
C ASN A 268 40.26 8.08 18.14
N PRO A 269 41.17 8.88 17.56
CA PRO A 269 41.57 8.81 16.15
C PRO A 269 42.52 7.65 15.84
N ARG A 270 42.39 6.50 16.51
CA ARG A 270 43.33 5.38 16.35
C ARG A 270 43.24 4.67 14.99
N ASP A 271 42.16 4.85 14.22
CA ASP A 271 41.86 4.02 13.04
C ASP A 271 41.39 4.78 11.78
N LEU A 272 41.43 6.12 11.70
CA LEU A 272 40.68 6.83 10.65
C LEU A 272 41.47 7.69 9.65
N LEU A 273 42.59 8.33 10.01
CA LEU A 273 43.32 9.24 9.11
C LEU A 273 44.81 9.30 9.48
N GLU A 274 45.71 9.15 8.51
CA GLU A 274 47.18 9.24 8.69
C GLU A 274 47.72 10.66 8.44
N ASP A 275 46.97 11.52 7.74
CA ASP A 275 47.38 12.88 7.37
C ASP A 275 46.76 13.96 8.30
N PRO A 276 47.57 14.79 8.97
CA PRO A 276 47.11 15.94 9.74
C PRO A 276 46.26 16.95 8.95
N GLY A 277 46.48 17.09 7.64
CA GLY A 277 45.71 17.99 6.78
C GLY A 277 44.25 17.55 6.63
N GLU A 278 44.02 16.26 6.39
CA GLU A 278 42.67 15.67 6.24
C GLU A 278 41.87 15.75 7.56
N ILE A 279 42.55 15.65 8.71
CA ILE A 279 41.91 15.81 10.03
C ILE A 279 41.43 17.25 10.23
N GLN A 280 42.23 18.24 9.82
CA GLN A 280 41.87 19.65 9.95
C GLN A 280 40.69 20.01 9.03
N GLU A 281 40.70 19.54 7.78
CA GLU A 281 39.57 19.73 6.85
C GLU A 281 38.28 19.09 7.36
N LEU A 282 38.37 17.88 7.95
CA LEU A 282 37.22 17.21 8.55
C LEU A 282 36.70 17.96 9.79
N MET A 283 37.59 18.50 10.61
CA MET A 283 37.22 19.33 11.76
C MET A 283 36.51 20.62 11.33
N ASP A 284 37.04 21.31 10.31
CA ASP A 284 36.47 22.53 9.77
C ASP A 284 35.08 22.26 9.15
N SER A 285 34.93 21.16 8.41
CA SER A 285 33.64 20.71 7.87
C SER A 285 32.61 20.39 8.97
N ILE A 286 33.02 19.77 10.08
CA ILE A 286 32.13 19.51 11.21
C ILE A 286 31.69 20.80 11.91
N VAL A 287 32.59 21.78 12.03
CA VAL A 287 32.27 23.10 12.62
C VAL A 287 31.31 23.86 11.72
N GLU A 288 31.55 23.86 10.41
CA GLU A 288 30.67 24.49 9.41
C GLU A 288 29.27 23.87 9.46
N GLU A 289 29.17 22.54 9.38
CA GLU A 289 27.90 21.81 9.49
C GLU A 289 27.20 22.07 10.84
N ALA A 290 27.94 22.16 11.95
CA ALA A 290 27.38 22.48 13.25
C ALA A 290 26.83 23.92 13.32
N ASN A 291 27.48 24.88 12.66
CA ASN A 291 27.02 26.27 12.59
C ASN A 291 25.77 26.41 11.71
N LEU A 292 25.74 25.74 10.55
CA LEU A 292 24.55 25.66 9.71
C LEU A 292 23.37 25.04 10.46
N LEU A 293 23.61 23.94 11.17
CA LEU A 293 22.60 23.28 11.99
C LEU A 293 22.09 24.17 13.12
N ARG A 294 22.96 25.01 13.70
CA ARG A 294 22.58 25.98 14.73
C ARG A 294 21.67 27.06 14.15
N GLN A 295 22.00 27.62 12.99
CA GLN A 295 21.15 28.60 12.29
C GLN A 295 19.78 28.01 11.94
N GLU A 296 19.73 26.79 11.38
CA GLU A 296 18.46 26.12 11.09
C GLU A 296 17.61 25.86 12.35
N LYS A 297 18.24 25.53 13.48
CA LYS A 297 17.54 25.39 14.77
C LYS A 297 16.99 26.72 15.28
N GLU A 298 17.70 27.83 15.05
CA GLU A 298 17.28 29.18 15.43
C GLU A 298 16.08 29.63 14.57
N GLU A 299 16.13 29.42 13.25
CA GLU A 299 15.03 29.69 12.32
C GLU A 299 13.76 28.90 12.63
N MET A 300 13.93 27.65 13.09
CA MET A 300 12.82 26.77 13.47
C MET A 300 12.29 27.02 14.89
N GLY A 301 12.88 27.96 15.65
CA GLY A 301 12.50 28.27 17.03
C GLY A 301 12.81 27.15 18.04
N VAL A 302 13.75 26.25 17.72
CA VAL A 302 14.09 25.07 18.52
C VAL A 302 15.42 25.27 19.28
N ALA A 303 16.21 26.28 18.92
CA ALA A 303 17.54 26.53 19.48
C ALA A 303 17.55 26.83 20.99
N ASN A 304 16.48 27.43 21.53
CA ASN A 304 16.38 27.85 22.94
C ASN A 304 15.30 27.09 23.73
N MET A 305 14.80 25.97 23.22
CA MET A 305 13.87 25.13 23.98
C MET A 305 14.64 24.47 25.13
N PRO A 306 14.20 24.61 26.41
CA PRO A 306 14.83 23.88 27.49
C PRO A 306 14.80 22.39 27.18
N GLU A 307 15.92 21.70 27.39
CA GLU A 307 16.02 20.22 27.36
C GLU A 307 15.22 19.67 28.55
N THR A 308 13.90 19.76 28.46
CA THR A 308 13.00 19.09 29.38
C THR A 308 12.94 17.62 29.00
N THR A 309 12.61 16.76 29.97
CA THR A 309 12.41 15.33 29.76
C THR A 309 11.40 15.03 28.64
N ASP A 310 10.41 15.90 28.44
CA ASP A 310 9.40 15.80 27.38
C ASP A 310 9.99 16.11 25.99
N THR A 311 10.85 17.13 25.86
CA THR A 311 11.50 17.49 24.58
C THR A 311 12.43 16.37 24.09
N GLU A 312 13.18 15.75 25.00
CA GLU A 312 14.07 14.63 24.69
C GLU A 312 13.30 13.33 24.38
N GLU A 313 12.18 13.08 25.08
CA GLU A 313 11.28 11.97 24.76
C GLU A 313 10.73 12.10 23.34
N GLN A 314 10.24 13.31 23.00
CA GLN A 314 9.71 13.62 21.68
C GLN A 314 10.75 13.40 20.58
N LYS A 315 11.99 13.86 20.79
CA LYS A 315 13.09 13.64 19.84
C LYS A 315 13.36 12.15 19.60
N LEU A 316 13.46 11.35 20.65
CA LEU A 316 13.74 9.91 20.53
C LEU A 316 12.57 9.14 19.90
N ARG A 317 11.32 9.48 20.25
CA ARG A 317 10.13 8.91 19.61
C ARG A 317 10.09 9.22 18.12
N LEU A 318 10.45 10.44 17.72
CA LEU A 318 10.47 10.87 16.32
C LEU A 318 11.54 10.10 15.52
N LEU A 319 12.74 9.93 16.07
CA LEU A 319 13.81 9.13 15.44
C LEU A 319 13.45 7.64 15.34
N LEU A 320 12.83 7.07 16.38
CA LEU A 320 12.35 5.69 16.38
C LEU A 320 11.27 5.48 15.32
N TRP A 321 10.34 6.42 15.20
CA TRP A 321 9.29 6.41 14.20
C TRP A 321 9.84 6.45 12.76
N ASP A 322 10.84 7.29 12.49
CA ASP A 322 11.47 7.36 11.17
C ASP A 322 12.17 6.04 10.80
N ALA A 323 12.92 5.45 11.73
CA ALA A 323 13.57 4.16 11.52
C ALA A 323 12.53 3.05 11.25
N LYS A 324 11.41 3.08 11.97
CA LYS A 324 10.31 2.13 11.79
C LYS A 324 9.57 2.33 10.47
N SER A 325 9.37 3.58 10.04
CA SER A 325 8.78 3.91 8.75
C SER A 325 9.64 3.41 7.59
N ALA A 326 10.97 3.52 7.70
CA ALA A 326 11.89 2.96 6.73
C ALA A 326 11.83 1.43 6.65
N LEU A 327 11.70 0.74 7.81
CA LEU A 327 11.47 -0.70 7.86
C LEU A 327 10.14 -1.08 7.21
N PHE A 328 9.09 -0.29 7.43
CA PHE A 328 7.78 -0.57 6.88
C PHE A 328 7.77 -0.57 5.35
N VAL A 329 8.45 0.40 4.73
CA VAL A 329 8.63 0.44 3.27
C VAL A 329 9.31 -0.84 2.77
N GLN A 330 10.27 -1.40 3.51
CA GLN A 330 10.88 -2.68 3.14
C GLN A 330 9.95 -3.86 3.34
N ALA A 331 9.11 -3.86 4.38
CA ALA A 331 8.10 -4.90 4.59
C ALA A 331 7.10 -4.96 3.42
N VAL A 332 6.68 -3.80 2.92
CA VAL A 332 5.86 -3.68 1.69
C VAL A 332 6.56 -4.35 0.52
N HIS A 333 7.83 -4.01 0.26
CA HIS A 333 8.57 -4.59 -0.87
C HIS A 333 8.74 -6.10 -0.75
N ILE A 334 9.09 -6.61 0.43
CA ILE A 334 9.23 -8.05 0.68
C ILE A 334 7.91 -8.78 0.43
N ASN A 335 6.79 -8.23 0.91
CA ASN A 335 5.48 -8.84 0.71
C ASN A 335 5.03 -8.78 -0.75
N ALA A 336 5.27 -7.67 -1.45
CA ALA A 336 5.00 -7.57 -2.89
C ALA A 336 5.81 -8.60 -3.70
N GLU A 337 7.08 -8.82 -3.37
CA GLU A 337 7.94 -9.81 -4.05
C GLU A 337 7.57 -11.25 -3.76
N ARG A 338 7.07 -11.54 -2.56
CA ARG A 338 6.61 -12.88 -2.18
C ARG A 338 5.24 -13.20 -2.79
N GLN A 339 4.49 -12.19 -3.21
CA GLN A 339 3.13 -12.38 -3.68
C GLN A 339 2.99 -13.35 -4.88
N PRO A 340 3.88 -13.35 -5.89
CA PRO A 340 3.84 -14.36 -6.94
C PRO A 340 4.09 -15.79 -6.41
N LEU A 341 4.92 -15.97 -5.37
CA LEU A 341 5.08 -17.28 -4.71
C LEU A 341 3.79 -17.71 -4.03
N ILE A 342 3.16 -16.82 -3.25
CA ILE A 342 1.91 -17.11 -2.55
C ILE A 342 0.80 -17.43 -3.56
N ASN A 343 0.69 -16.66 -4.64
CA ASN A 343 -0.27 -16.89 -5.71
C ASN A 343 -0.03 -18.20 -6.47
N SER A 344 1.23 -18.62 -6.62
CA SER A 344 1.58 -19.92 -7.20
C SER A 344 1.09 -21.09 -6.35
N HIS A 345 1.28 -20.99 -5.04
CA HIS A 345 0.80 -21.99 -4.08
C HIS A 345 -0.73 -21.98 -3.89
N THR A 346 -1.36 -20.80 -3.99
CA THR A 346 -2.77 -20.61 -3.61
C THR A 346 -3.72 -20.57 -4.82
N MET A 347 -3.23 -20.17 -6.00
CA MET A 347 -4.02 -20.06 -7.23
C MET A 347 -3.58 -21.04 -8.33
N GLY A 348 -2.60 -21.91 -8.06
CA GLY A 348 -2.08 -22.87 -9.03
C GLY A 348 -1.39 -22.23 -10.24
N SER A 349 -0.95 -20.96 -10.13
CA SER A 349 -0.15 -20.34 -11.19
C SER A 349 1.23 -21.00 -11.20
N ARG A 350 1.61 -21.64 -12.32
CA ARG A 350 2.92 -22.30 -12.42
C ARG A 350 4.00 -21.24 -12.58
N LEU A 351 4.50 -20.70 -11.46
CA LEU A 351 5.64 -19.78 -11.44
C LEU A 351 6.93 -20.41 -12.03
N GLY A 352 6.97 -21.76 -12.09
CA GLY A 352 8.12 -22.54 -12.54
C GLY A 352 9.30 -22.45 -11.57
N THR A 353 10.21 -23.42 -11.63
CA THR A 353 11.41 -23.45 -10.77
C THR A 353 12.26 -22.19 -10.94
N ARG A 354 12.46 -21.76 -12.20
CA ARG A 354 13.22 -20.55 -12.54
C ARG A 354 12.61 -19.25 -12.01
N GLY A 355 11.27 -19.16 -11.94
CA GLY A 355 10.58 -18.00 -11.36
C GLY A 355 10.70 -17.97 -9.84
N LYS A 356 10.58 -19.14 -9.19
CA LYS A 356 10.81 -19.28 -7.74
C LYS A 356 12.24 -18.89 -7.36
N GLU A 357 13.24 -19.40 -8.09
CA GLU A 357 14.65 -19.09 -7.87
C GLU A 357 14.95 -17.59 -8.03
N LYS A 358 14.35 -16.92 -9.02
CA LYS A 358 14.53 -15.47 -9.19
C LYS A 358 14.01 -14.67 -8.00
N ILE A 359 12.85 -15.04 -7.46
CA ILE A 359 12.28 -14.36 -6.27
C ILE A 359 13.16 -14.63 -5.04
N VAL A 360 13.62 -15.87 -4.85
CA VAL A 360 14.53 -16.21 -3.76
C VAL A 360 15.84 -15.43 -3.86
N LYS A 361 16.44 -15.34 -5.07
CA LYS A 361 17.65 -14.53 -5.30
C LYS A 361 17.42 -13.05 -5.04
N ALA A 362 16.29 -12.48 -5.47
CA ALA A 362 15.95 -11.09 -5.22
C ALA A 362 15.75 -10.79 -3.71
N SER A 363 15.14 -11.73 -2.98
CA SER A 363 14.98 -11.63 -1.53
C SER A 363 16.33 -11.72 -0.80
N GLN A 364 17.22 -12.63 -1.23
CA GLN A 364 18.58 -12.74 -0.69
C GLN A 364 19.41 -11.48 -0.97
N ALA A 365 19.31 -10.89 -2.16
CA ALA A 365 20.02 -9.67 -2.52
C ALA A 365 19.59 -8.45 -1.68
N ARG A 366 18.32 -8.42 -1.22
CA ARG A 366 17.80 -7.34 -0.37
C ARG A 366 18.12 -7.50 1.11
N ARG A 367 18.37 -8.72 1.58
CA ARG A 367 18.61 -9.03 2.99
C ARG A 367 19.65 -8.10 3.66
N PRO A 368 20.82 -7.80 3.07
CA PRO A 368 21.80 -6.93 3.72
C PRO A 368 21.31 -5.49 3.93
N ALA A 369 20.56 -4.93 2.96
CA ALA A 369 20.02 -3.58 3.07
C ALA A 369 18.91 -3.50 4.14
N VAL A 370 18.06 -4.53 4.20
CA VAL A 370 17.02 -4.64 5.23
C VAL A 370 17.64 -4.83 6.60
N GLN A 371 18.69 -5.66 6.72
CA GLN A 371 19.39 -5.87 7.99
C GLN A 371 19.97 -4.56 8.54
N LYS A 372 20.58 -3.72 7.69
CA LYS A 372 21.05 -2.38 8.11
C LYS A 372 19.94 -1.51 8.70
N LEU A 373 18.74 -1.57 8.14
CA LEU A 373 17.59 -0.83 8.65
C LEU A 373 17.07 -1.42 9.97
N ILE A 374 17.10 -2.75 10.10
CA ILE A 374 16.74 -3.45 11.35
C ILE A 374 17.73 -3.07 12.46
N ASP A 375 19.02 -3.04 12.15
CA ASP A 375 20.07 -2.66 13.09
C ASP A 375 19.92 -1.20 13.54
N ALA A 376 19.61 -0.29 12.59
CA ALA A 376 19.32 1.11 12.89
C ALA A 376 18.10 1.26 13.80
N TYR A 377 16.99 0.56 13.51
CA TYR A 377 15.82 0.53 14.38
C TYR A 377 16.16 -0.02 15.77
N ASN A 378 16.84 -1.16 15.86
CA ASN A 378 17.22 -1.78 17.12
C ASN A 378 18.18 -0.91 17.94
N GLN A 379 19.00 -0.08 17.29
CA GLN A 379 19.84 0.90 17.96
C GLN A 379 19.00 2.05 18.56
N GLN A 380 18.11 2.65 17.78
CA GLN A 380 17.20 3.71 18.26
C GLN A 380 16.30 3.18 19.38
N PHE A 381 15.80 1.95 19.23
CA PHE A 381 14.97 1.29 20.23
C PHE A 381 15.72 1.07 21.54
N ARG A 382 16.99 0.64 21.49
CA ARG A 382 17.85 0.52 22.68
C ARG A 382 18.08 1.85 23.38
N GLN A 383 18.32 2.92 22.63
CA GLN A 383 18.50 4.27 23.18
C GLN A 383 17.22 4.78 23.85
N PHE A 384 16.07 4.54 23.22
CA PHE A 384 14.76 4.88 23.78
C PHE A 384 14.48 4.08 25.06
N LYS A 385 14.64 2.75 25.03
CA LYS A 385 14.37 1.85 26.18
C LYS A 385 15.29 2.11 27.37
N ALA A 386 16.53 2.54 27.14
CA ALA A 386 17.45 2.91 28.21
C ALA A 386 16.94 4.11 29.04
N LYS A 387 16.21 5.05 28.41
CA LYS A 387 15.60 6.19 29.09
C LYS A 387 14.14 5.93 29.51
N TYR A 388 13.40 5.10 28.77
CA TYR A 388 11.97 4.84 28.95
C TYR A 388 11.67 3.33 28.96
N PRO A 389 11.77 2.64 30.11
CA PRO A 389 11.75 1.16 30.18
C PRO A 389 10.37 0.52 29.98
N ASN A 390 9.28 1.29 30.06
CA ASN A 390 7.90 0.80 30.13
C ASN A 390 7.29 0.38 28.78
N GLU A 391 8.06 0.39 27.69
CA GLU A 391 7.56 -0.07 26.38
C GLU A 391 7.87 -1.55 26.10
N ASP A 392 6.83 -2.26 25.66
CA ASP A 392 6.78 -3.71 25.42
C ASP A 392 7.46 -4.15 24.11
N ASP A 393 7.87 -3.22 23.25
CA ASP A 393 8.51 -3.59 21.98
C ASP A 393 9.88 -4.26 22.24
N HIS A 394 10.27 -5.14 21.33
CA HIS A 394 11.49 -5.94 21.43
C HIS A 394 12.36 -5.73 20.19
N PRO A 395 13.67 -5.96 20.31
CA PRO A 395 14.57 -5.97 19.16
C PRO A 395 14.03 -6.91 18.08
N VAL A 396 14.03 -6.46 16.85
CA VAL A 396 13.48 -7.19 15.71
C VAL A 396 14.58 -7.95 15.01
N THR A 397 14.34 -9.22 14.66
CA THR A 397 15.22 -9.99 13.78
C THR A 397 14.70 -9.99 12.34
N TYR A 398 15.59 -10.19 11.35
CA TYR A 398 15.17 -10.30 9.96
C TYR A 398 14.20 -11.46 9.74
N ASP A 399 14.41 -12.59 10.41
CA ASP A 399 13.58 -13.77 10.22
C ASP A 399 12.15 -13.54 10.70
N GLU A 400 11.98 -12.93 11.89
CA GLU A 400 10.66 -12.48 12.39
C GLU A 400 10.04 -11.44 11.46
N PHE A 401 10.78 -10.35 11.18
CA PHE A 401 10.34 -9.24 10.34
C PHE A 401 9.82 -9.70 8.99
N SER A 402 10.55 -10.63 8.35
CA SER A 402 10.20 -11.09 7.01
C SER A 402 8.89 -11.88 6.97
N THR A 403 8.41 -12.41 8.10
CA THR A 403 7.17 -13.21 8.17
C THR A 403 5.94 -12.38 8.50
N TRP A 404 6.11 -11.13 8.90
CA TRP A 404 5.01 -10.31 9.38
C TRP A 404 4.02 -9.95 8.27
N PRO A 405 2.72 -10.18 8.52
CA PRO A 405 1.70 -9.68 7.59
C PRO A 405 1.60 -8.14 7.70
N MET A 406 1.01 -7.51 6.68
CA MET A 406 0.91 -6.04 6.62
C MET A 406 0.03 -5.45 7.74
N ASP A 407 -0.85 -6.25 8.32
CA ASP A 407 -1.71 -5.89 9.45
C ASP A 407 -1.10 -6.24 10.83
N HIS A 408 0.17 -6.63 10.88
CA HIS A 408 0.86 -6.97 12.12
C HIS A 408 0.84 -5.82 13.14
N ARG A 409 0.70 -6.15 14.43
CA ARG A 409 0.62 -5.19 15.54
C ARG A 409 1.77 -4.18 15.57
N PHE A 410 2.95 -4.60 15.10
CA PHE A 410 4.14 -3.75 15.02
C PHE A 410 3.85 -2.49 14.21
N TRP A 411 3.05 -2.55 13.15
CA TRP A 411 2.78 -1.41 12.27
C TRP A 411 1.65 -0.49 12.76
N ASN A 412 0.94 -0.89 13.81
CA ASN A 412 -0.22 -0.16 14.32
C ASN A 412 0.12 0.77 15.49
N ASP A 413 1.38 1.16 15.62
CA ASP A 413 1.87 1.99 16.71
C ASP A 413 1.66 3.49 16.44
N GLY A 414 0.96 4.17 17.34
CA GLY A 414 0.74 5.62 17.32
C GLY A 414 1.98 6.46 17.65
N LEU A 415 3.19 5.88 17.52
CA LEU A 415 4.45 6.62 17.54
C LEU A 415 4.46 7.76 16.51
N TYR A 416 3.53 7.74 15.54
CA TYR A 416 3.33 8.77 14.52
C TYR A 416 3.04 10.18 15.09
N TYR A 417 2.40 10.35 16.26
CA TYR A 417 1.76 11.64 16.59
C TYR A 417 2.07 12.30 17.94
N HIS A 418 3.05 11.83 18.73
CA HIS A 418 3.32 12.40 20.07
C HIS A 418 2.08 12.52 20.97
N SER A 419 1.02 11.75 20.67
CA SER A 419 -0.21 11.77 21.44
C SER A 419 -0.09 10.75 22.56
N SER A 420 -0.36 11.18 23.78
CA SER A 420 -0.47 10.33 24.98
C SER A 420 -1.85 9.66 25.08
N GLU A 421 -2.73 9.87 24.09
CA GLU A 421 -4.06 9.27 24.07
C GLU A 421 -4.01 7.75 23.92
N PRO A 422 -5.00 7.00 24.46
CA PRO A 422 -4.98 5.55 24.49
C PRO A 422 -4.86 4.90 23.10
N TRP A 423 -5.50 5.45 22.07
CA TRP A 423 -5.38 4.98 20.68
C TRP A 423 -3.95 5.07 20.12
N SER A 424 -3.13 5.98 20.67
CA SER A 424 -1.78 6.26 20.20
C SER A 424 -0.72 5.43 20.93
N ILE A 425 -0.92 5.16 22.22
CA ILE A 425 0.09 4.47 23.04
C ILE A 425 -0.27 3.01 23.33
N ASP A 426 -1.53 2.69 23.62
CA ASP A 426 -1.92 1.37 24.15
C ASP A 426 -2.06 0.30 23.04
N PRO A 427 -1.24 -0.77 23.06
CA PRO A 427 -1.29 -1.85 22.07
C PRO A 427 -2.63 -2.60 22.01
N ASP A 428 -3.30 -2.77 23.16
CA ASP A 428 -4.61 -3.44 23.23
C ASP A 428 -5.68 -2.56 22.59
N VAL A 429 -5.58 -1.24 22.73
CA VAL A 429 -6.51 -0.27 22.09
C VAL A 429 -6.34 -0.26 20.58
N LYS A 430 -5.10 -0.21 20.09
CA LYS A 430 -4.79 -0.27 18.65
C LYS A 430 -5.28 -1.56 18.01
N THR A 431 -5.01 -2.70 18.68
CA THR A 431 -5.46 -4.01 18.23
C THR A 431 -6.99 -4.07 18.21
N GLY A 432 -7.65 -3.56 19.25
CA GLY A 432 -9.11 -3.49 19.32
C GLY A 432 -9.73 -2.64 18.21
N ILE A 433 -9.15 -1.47 17.90
CA ILE A 433 -9.56 -0.64 16.76
C ILE A 433 -9.47 -1.44 15.45
N ASN A 434 -8.32 -2.06 15.19
CA ASN A 434 -8.10 -2.84 13.98
C ASN A 434 -9.12 -3.99 13.87
N CYS A 435 -9.34 -4.76 14.93
CA CYS A 435 -10.35 -5.82 14.94
C CYS A 435 -11.74 -5.29 14.60
N VAL A 436 -12.17 -4.17 15.19
CA VAL A 436 -13.48 -3.57 14.92
C VAL A 436 -13.59 -3.14 13.45
N LEU A 437 -12.56 -2.50 12.90
CA LEU A 437 -12.53 -2.09 11.49
C LEU A 437 -12.57 -3.31 10.57
N MET A 438 -11.73 -4.31 10.82
CA MET A 438 -11.63 -5.52 10.02
C MET A 438 -12.90 -6.38 10.08
N LEU A 439 -13.57 -6.47 11.23
CA LEU A 439 -14.88 -7.12 11.33
C LEU A 439 -15.93 -6.38 10.50
N SER A 440 -15.92 -5.04 10.50
CA SER A 440 -16.77 -4.25 9.62
C SER A 440 -16.44 -4.46 8.13
N ARG A 441 -15.16 -4.48 7.74
CA ARG A 441 -14.74 -4.79 6.35
C ARG A 441 -15.18 -6.19 5.92
N THR A 442 -15.10 -7.15 6.84
CA THR A 442 -15.48 -8.54 6.58
C THR A 442 -16.99 -8.69 6.45
N GLN A 443 -17.77 -7.90 7.19
CA GLN A 443 -19.22 -7.85 7.04
C GLN A 443 -19.62 -7.32 5.65
N GLU A 444 -19.01 -6.21 5.21
CA GLU A 444 -19.19 -5.70 3.84
C GLU A 444 -18.80 -6.74 2.78
N GLU A 445 -17.75 -7.52 3.02
CA GLU A 445 -17.36 -8.59 2.10
C GLU A 445 -18.44 -9.65 1.92
N PHE A 446 -19.13 -10.05 3.00
CA PHE A 446 -20.24 -10.99 2.88
C PHE A 446 -21.37 -10.43 2.05
N GLU A 447 -21.70 -9.14 2.22
CA GLU A 447 -22.73 -8.45 1.45
C GLU A 447 -22.36 -8.38 -0.03
N LEU A 448 -21.10 -8.05 -0.34
CA LEU A 448 -20.59 -8.02 -1.71
C LEU A 448 -20.59 -9.41 -2.34
N ILE A 449 -20.10 -10.43 -1.63
CA ILE A 449 -20.13 -11.82 -2.13
C ILE A 449 -21.57 -12.30 -2.38
N ALA A 450 -22.52 -11.95 -1.50
CA ALA A 450 -23.92 -12.31 -1.68
C ALA A 450 -24.50 -11.67 -2.95
N GLN A 451 -24.21 -10.38 -3.20
CA GLN A 451 -24.61 -9.70 -4.43
C GLN A 451 -23.98 -10.34 -5.67
N GLU A 452 -22.68 -10.64 -5.64
CA GLU A 452 -21.99 -11.27 -6.76
C GLU A 452 -22.48 -12.70 -7.00
N LEU A 453 -22.83 -13.45 -5.96
CA LEU A 453 -23.44 -14.77 -6.09
C LEU A 453 -24.79 -14.67 -6.81
N ALA A 454 -25.66 -13.73 -6.39
CA ALA A 454 -26.95 -13.51 -7.05
C ALA A 454 -26.78 -13.14 -8.54
N ARG A 455 -25.83 -12.26 -8.86
CA ARG A 455 -25.50 -11.89 -10.24
C ARG A 455 -24.97 -13.07 -11.05
N ALA A 456 -24.05 -13.85 -10.47
CA ALA A 456 -23.47 -15.02 -11.11
C ALA A 456 -24.54 -16.09 -11.40
N THR A 457 -25.45 -16.34 -10.45
CA THR A 457 -26.57 -17.27 -10.63
C THR A 457 -27.55 -16.76 -11.68
N GLY A 458 -27.92 -15.48 -11.65
CA GLY A 458 -28.78 -14.87 -12.68
C GLY A 458 -28.17 -15.01 -14.07
N TRP A 459 -26.89 -14.65 -14.23
CA TRP A 459 -26.15 -14.83 -15.47
C TRP A 459 -26.12 -16.30 -15.91
N ALA A 460 -25.89 -17.24 -15.00
CA ALA A 460 -25.85 -18.66 -15.33
C ALA A 460 -27.20 -19.19 -15.83
N ILE A 461 -28.31 -18.75 -15.21
CA ILE A 461 -29.67 -19.11 -15.64
C ILE A 461 -29.95 -18.55 -17.04
N ASP A 462 -29.62 -17.28 -17.28
CA ASP A 462 -29.85 -16.64 -18.58
C ASP A 462 -28.97 -17.25 -19.67
N HIS A 463 -27.73 -17.59 -19.33
CA HIS A 463 -26.82 -18.29 -20.23
C HIS A 463 -27.32 -19.70 -20.56
N TYR A 464 -27.82 -20.44 -19.57
CA TYR A 464 -28.42 -21.75 -19.79
C TYR A 464 -29.65 -21.67 -20.70
N LYS A 465 -30.56 -20.71 -20.45
CA LYS A 465 -31.73 -20.46 -21.31
C LYS A 465 -31.30 -20.14 -22.75
N LEU A 466 -30.29 -19.29 -22.92
CA LEU A 466 -29.75 -18.94 -24.24
C LEU A 466 -29.22 -20.17 -24.98
N ILE A 467 -28.44 -21.02 -24.30
CA ILE A 467 -27.93 -22.26 -24.89
C ILE A 467 -29.07 -23.18 -25.29
N LYS A 468 -30.03 -23.41 -24.38
CA LYS A 468 -31.20 -24.26 -24.64
C LYS A 468 -32.02 -23.78 -25.83
N ASN A 469 -32.26 -22.47 -25.94
CA ASN A 469 -32.98 -21.88 -27.07
C ASN A 469 -32.21 -22.03 -28.38
N LYS A 470 -30.88 -21.91 -28.35
CA LYS A 470 -30.04 -22.14 -29.54
C LYS A 470 -30.02 -23.61 -29.97
N LEU A 471 -29.97 -24.55 -29.04
CA LEU A 471 -30.06 -25.98 -29.34
C LEU A 471 -31.41 -26.30 -30.00
N LEU A 472 -32.51 -25.83 -29.41
CA LEU A 472 -33.84 -25.98 -29.99
C LEU A 472 -33.94 -25.38 -31.40
N TYR A 473 -33.36 -24.19 -31.62
CA TYR A 473 -33.32 -23.57 -32.95
C TYR A 473 -32.55 -24.42 -33.97
N ILE A 474 -31.44 -25.03 -33.56
CA ILE A 474 -30.64 -25.92 -34.42
C ILE A 474 -31.43 -27.19 -34.73
N GLU A 475 -32.05 -27.81 -33.73
CA GLU A 475 -32.90 -29.02 -33.89
C GLU A 475 -34.07 -28.77 -34.86
N ILE A 476 -34.76 -27.63 -34.73
CA ILE A 476 -35.84 -27.23 -35.65
C ILE A 476 -35.30 -27.07 -37.07
N ARG A 477 -34.12 -26.46 -37.23
CA ARG A 477 -33.51 -26.29 -38.56
C ARG A 477 -33.06 -27.60 -39.19
N GLU A 478 -32.54 -28.52 -38.39
CA GLU A 478 -32.13 -29.85 -38.86
C GLU A 478 -33.33 -30.61 -39.43
N PHE A 479 -34.50 -30.52 -38.78
CA PHE A 479 -35.74 -31.11 -39.27
C PHE A 479 -36.27 -30.46 -40.57
N LEU A 480 -35.88 -29.21 -40.85
CA LEU A 480 -36.26 -28.47 -42.05
C LEU A 480 -35.26 -28.64 -43.22
N LEU A 481 -34.13 -29.32 -43.00
CA LEU A 481 -33.23 -29.69 -44.09
C LEU A 481 -33.83 -30.88 -44.84
N PRO A 482 -33.99 -30.82 -46.17
CA PRO A 482 -34.52 -31.94 -46.92
C PRO A 482 -33.60 -33.15 -46.75
N LEU A 483 -34.19 -34.29 -46.39
CA LEU A 483 -33.53 -35.60 -46.43
C LEU A 483 -33.10 -35.86 -47.89
N THR A 484 -31.82 -35.65 -48.18
CA THR A 484 -31.18 -36.07 -49.45
C THR A 484 -30.80 -37.53 -49.40
#